data_AF-A0A4Q0HVB4-F1
#
_entry.id   AF-A0A4Q0HVB4-F1
#
_cell.length_a   1.000
_cell.length_b   1.000
_cell.length_c   1.000
_cell.angle_alpha   90.00
_cell.angle_beta   90.00
_cell.angle_gamma   90.00
#
_symmetry.space_group_name_H-M   'P 1'
#
loop_
_entity.id
_entity.type
_entity.pdbx_description
1 polymer ?
#
loop_
_entity_poly.entity_id
_entity_poly.type
_entity_poly.pdbx_seq_one_letter_code
_entity_poly.pdbx_strand_id
1 'polypeptide(L)'
;MIYIEFLSGFLNRFLGLVFLVFVVFQFLLFKFYLPGYIKKKGENLATKEDVAGITHQVERVRTQYLVDLEGYKNLIWKGQQREVWLKEEFDLRLDTYKTAISLIYKYVEQIENYHIAHLSSGVNEAIFLYIEAKEEAFFEGVKESYRVEYESTREKSLEWYFKCKEVEVELRVVLGVVDVYFDSELSGHLDGLIAKGVDAARTFCRVEELYRSVESEYEKLQNYVAVSNAVIKKYHVEFKKLIPTVEAELCLKNLKGFVVRERREILEGS
;
A
#
# COMPACT_ATOMS: atom_id res chain seq x y z
N MET A 1 -14.25 -82.36 97.29
CA MET A 1 -14.66 -80.94 97.34
C MET A 1 -13.46 -79.98 97.48
N ILE A 2 -12.47 -80.30 98.33
CA ILE A 2 -11.27 -79.46 98.59
C ILE A 2 -10.38 -79.19 97.35
N TYR A 3 -10.23 -80.15 96.43
CA TYR A 3 -9.37 -79.97 95.23
C TYR A 3 -9.94 -78.97 94.20
N ILE A 4 -11.28 -78.81 94.12
CA ILE A 4 -11.92 -77.91 93.14
C ILE A 4 -11.77 -76.44 93.58
N GLU A 5 -11.84 -76.18 94.89
CA GLU A 5 -11.60 -74.84 95.45
C GLU A 5 -10.13 -74.40 95.34
N PHE A 6 -9.19 -75.34 95.51
CA PHE A 6 -7.77 -75.06 95.31
C PHE A 6 -7.42 -74.80 93.84
N LEU A 7 -7.96 -75.62 92.91
CA LEU A 7 -7.71 -75.47 91.48
C LEU A 7 -8.34 -74.19 90.91
N SER A 8 -9.57 -73.85 91.34
CA SER A 8 -10.23 -72.59 90.94
C SER A 8 -9.53 -71.35 91.51
N GLY A 9 -9.02 -71.42 92.74
CA GLY A 9 -8.20 -70.35 93.33
C GLY A 9 -6.85 -70.15 92.62
N PHE A 10 -6.19 -71.25 92.21
CA PHE A 10 -4.96 -71.18 91.43
C PHE A 10 -5.20 -70.63 90.01
N LEU A 11 -6.25 -71.08 89.33
CA LEU A 11 -6.63 -70.63 88.00
C LEU A 11 -6.97 -69.12 87.99
N ASN A 12 -7.70 -68.63 88.99
CA ASN A 12 -8.02 -67.20 89.12
C ASN A 12 -6.78 -66.32 89.35
N ARG A 13 -5.81 -66.79 90.16
CA ARG A 13 -4.54 -66.06 90.36
C ARG A 13 -3.70 -66.05 89.09
N PHE A 14 -3.67 -67.16 88.34
CA PHE A 14 -2.96 -67.25 87.07
C PHE A 14 -3.60 -66.34 86.01
N LEU A 15 -4.93 -66.38 85.86
CA LEU A 15 -5.70 -65.47 85.00
C LEU A 15 -5.49 -64.01 85.40
N GLY A 16 -5.46 -63.70 86.70
CA GLY A 16 -5.18 -62.34 87.20
C GLY A 16 -3.78 -61.85 86.84
N LEU A 17 -2.78 -62.74 86.89
CA LEU A 17 -1.39 -62.41 86.55
C LEU A 17 -1.22 -62.21 85.03
N VAL A 18 -1.85 -63.06 84.22
CA VAL A 18 -1.92 -62.88 82.76
C VAL A 18 -2.61 -61.58 82.39
N PHE A 19 -3.72 -61.25 83.06
CA PHE A 19 -4.42 -59.99 82.86
C PHE A 19 -3.55 -58.79 83.22
N LEU A 20 -2.81 -58.86 84.33
CA LEU A 20 -1.90 -57.79 84.75
C LEU A 20 -0.76 -57.59 83.75
N VAL A 21 -0.16 -58.68 83.24
CA VAL A 21 0.86 -58.62 82.18
C VAL A 21 0.28 -58.03 80.91
N PHE A 22 -0.95 -58.39 80.52
CA PHE A 22 -1.63 -57.82 79.37
C PHE A 22 -1.90 -56.30 79.53
N VAL A 23 -2.32 -55.86 80.71
CA VAL A 23 -2.51 -54.43 81.02
C VAL A 23 -1.20 -53.66 80.98
N VAL A 24 -0.12 -54.22 81.55
CA VAL A 24 1.22 -53.61 81.50
C VAL A 24 1.74 -53.54 80.05
N PHE A 25 1.49 -54.57 79.25
CA PHE A 25 1.87 -54.59 77.83
C PHE A 25 1.09 -53.56 77.00
N GLN A 26 -0.22 -53.45 77.19
CA GLN A 26 -1.05 -52.39 76.61
C GLN A 26 -0.52 -51.01 77.02
N PHE A 27 -0.24 -50.81 78.30
CA PHE A 27 0.32 -49.56 78.82
C PHE A 27 1.67 -49.22 78.18
N LEU A 28 2.57 -50.21 78.01
CA LEU A 28 3.85 -50.03 77.34
C LEU A 28 3.69 -49.65 75.86
N LEU A 29 2.76 -50.29 75.14
CA LEU A 29 2.45 -49.95 73.74
C LEU A 29 1.89 -48.53 73.62
N PHE A 30 0.92 -48.16 74.45
CA PHE A 30 0.33 -46.82 74.46
C PHE A 30 1.35 -45.75 74.85
N LYS A 31 2.23 -46.03 75.80
CA LYS A 31 3.21 -45.06 76.32
C LYS A 31 4.43 -44.87 75.42
N PHE A 32 4.92 -45.93 74.77
CA PHE A 32 6.19 -45.87 74.03
C PHE A 32 6.02 -45.94 72.52
N TYR A 33 5.08 -46.74 72.00
CA TYR A 33 4.97 -46.98 70.56
C TYR A 33 4.06 -45.95 69.86
N LEU A 34 2.92 -45.63 70.46
CA LEU A 34 1.95 -44.70 69.89
C LEU A 34 2.51 -43.28 69.67
N PRO A 35 3.23 -42.67 70.62
CA PRO A 35 3.76 -41.31 70.44
C PRO A 35 4.80 -41.25 69.31
N GLY A 36 5.66 -42.27 69.20
CA GLY A 36 6.66 -42.36 68.14
C GLY A 36 6.04 -42.54 66.75
N TYR A 37 5.01 -43.38 66.63
CA TYR A 37 4.28 -43.58 65.38
C TYR A 37 3.52 -42.33 64.93
N ILE A 38 2.82 -41.65 65.85
CA ILE A 38 2.08 -40.40 65.56
C ILE A 38 3.06 -39.30 65.13
N LYS A 39 4.20 -39.16 65.83
CA LYS A 39 5.24 -38.19 65.47
C LYS A 39 5.75 -38.43 64.05
N LYS A 40 6.12 -39.67 63.72
CA LYS A 40 6.64 -40.02 62.39
C LYS A 40 5.59 -39.90 61.28
N LYS A 41 4.32 -40.20 61.59
CA LYS A 41 3.20 -39.98 60.66
C LYS A 41 2.95 -38.48 60.41
N GLY A 42 3.07 -37.65 61.45
CA GLY A 42 2.99 -36.19 61.34
C GLY A 42 4.14 -35.59 60.52
N GLU A 43 5.38 -36.01 60.78
CA GLU A 43 6.57 -35.61 60.01
C GLU A 43 6.45 -35.98 58.53
N ASN A 44 5.95 -37.18 58.23
CA ASN A 44 5.70 -37.62 56.86
C ASN A 44 4.56 -36.84 56.17
N LEU A 45 3.56 -36.40 56.93
CA LEU A 45 2.46 -35.60 56.41
C LEU A 45 2.92 -34.17 56.11
N ALA A 46 3.63 -33.54 57.04
CA ALA A 46 4.20 -32.21 56.86
C ALA A 46 5.15 -32.16 55.64
N THR A 47 6.06 -33.14 55.52
CA THR A 47 6.94 -33.24 54.34
C THR A 47 6.17 -33.38 53.03
N LYS A 48 5.06 -34.14 53.01
CA LYS A 48 4.23 -34.31 51.82
C LYS A 48 3.50 -33.01 51.45
N GLU A 49 2.99 -32.30 52.44
CA GLU A 49 2.33 -31.00 52.25
C GLU A 49 3.33 -29.94 51.75
N ASP A 50 4.55 -29.92 52.29
CA ASP A 50 5.63 -29.04 51.83
C ASP A 50 6.03 -29.34 50.37
N VAL A 51 6.21 -30.63 50.03
CA VAL A 51 6.52 -31.04 48.65
C VAL A 51 5.37 -30.66 47.71
N ALA A 52 4.12 -30.89 48.10
CA ALA A 52 2.95 -30.48 47.30
C ALA A 52 2.88 -28.96 47.11
N GLY A 53 3.18 -28.18 48.16
CA GLY A 53 3.26 -26.72 48.11
C GLY A 53 4.35 -26.24 47.15
N ILE A 54 5.54 -26.83 47.21
CA ILE A 54 6.65 -26.55 46.28
C ILE A 54 6.24 -26.89 44.84
N THR A 55 5.69 -28.07 44.60
CA THR A 55 5.24 -28.49 43.27
C THR A 55 4.20 -27.52 42.71
N HIS A 56 3.24 -27.09 43.52
CA HIS A 56 2.23 -26.12 43.08
C HIS A 56 2.86 -24.75 42.75
N GLN A 57 3.84 -24.30 43.51
CA GLN A 57 4.55 -23.04 43.21
C GLN A 57 5.37 -23.15 41.92
N VAL A 58 6.07 -24.27 41.70
CA VAL A 58 6.83 -24.53 40.48
C VAL A 58 5.91 -24.54 39.26
N GLU A 59 4.79 -25.26 39.33
CA GLU A 59 3.82 -25.27 38.24
C GLU A 59 3.22 -23.90 38.00
N ARG A 60 2.89 -23.12 39.05
CA ARG A 60 2.42 -21.75 38.88
C ARG A 60 3.44 -20.85 38.18
N VAL A 61 4.71 -20.91 38.57
CA VAL A 61 5.79 -20.15 37.93
C VAL A 61 5.97 -20.59 36.48
N ARG A 62 5.92 -21.90 36.21
CA ARG A 62 6.01 -22.45 34.86
C ARG A 62 4.85 -21.99 33.98
N THR A 63 3.61 -22.05 34.48
CA THR A 63 2.42 -21.58 33.76
C THR A 63 2.53 -20.08 33.49
N GLN A 64 2.92 -19.27 34.48
CA GLN A 64 3.10 -17.83 34.28
C GLN A 64 4.18 -17.54 33.23
N TYR A 65 5.33 -18.23 33.31
CA TYR A 65 6.40 -18.08 32.34
C TYR A 65 5.96 -18.46 30.91
N LEU A 66 5.15 -19.51 30.75
CA LEU A 66 4.61 -19.89 29.45
C LEU A 66 3.66 -18.83 28.89
N VAL A 67 2.79 -18.26 29.74
CA VAL A 67 1.89 -17.15 29.37
C VAL A 67 2.69 -15.92 28.95
N ASP A 68 3.71 -15.55 29.73
CA ASP A 68 4.57 -14.40 29.43
C ASP A 68 5.33 -14.61 28.12
N LEU A 69 5.89 -15.82 27.91
CA LEU A 69 6.60 -16.19 26.68
C LEU A 69 5.69 -16.11 25.45
N GLU A 70 4.45 -16.57 25.56
CA GLU A 70 3.47 -16.47 24.49
C GLU A 70 3.08 -15.01 24.22
N GLY A 71 2.97 -14.19 25.28
CA GLY A 71 2.82 -12.73 25.17
C GLY A 71 3.96 -12.07 24.39
N TYR A 72 5.21 -12.38 24.72
CA TYR A 72 6.38 -11.85 24.02
C TYR A 72 6.44 -12.30 22.55
N LYS A 73 6.16 -13.58 22.27
CA LYS A 73 6.09 -14.10 20.89
C LYS A 73 5.05 -13.37 20.06
N ASN A 74 3.86 -13.16 20.62
CA ASN A 74 2.79 -12.42 19.95
C ASN A 74 3.19 -10.96 19.69
N LEU A 75 3.91 -10.32 20.61
CA LEU A 75 4.37 -8.94 20.45
C LEU A 75 5.44 -8.83 19.37
N ILE A 76 6.41 -9.74 19.35
CA ILE A 76 7.44 -9.83 18.30
C ILE A 76 6.80 -10.10 16.94
N TRP A 77 5.87 -11.05 16.85
CA TRP A 77 5.15 -11.38 15.61
C TRP A 77 4.40 -10.18 15.05
N LYS A 78 3.67 -9.45 15.90
CA LYS A 78 2.97 -8.22 15.51
C LYS A 78 3.92 -7.13 15.03
N GLY A 79 5.09 -7.00 15.67
CA GLY A 79 6.14 -6.08 15.26
C GLY A 79 6.68 -6.41 13.86
N GLN A 80 7.09 -7.66 13.64
CA GLN A 80 7.57 -8.14 12.35
C GLN A 80 6.54 -7.98 11.24
N GLN A 81 5.27 -8.31 11.52
CA GLN A 81 4.21 -8.17 10.53
C GLN A 81 3.99 -6.70 10.17
N ARG A 82 4.05 -5.77 11.14
CA ARG A 82 3.98 -4.34 10.86
C ARG A 82 5.12 -3.86 9.98
N GLU A 83 6.36 -4.30 10.24
CA GLU A 83 7.51 -3.92 9.42
C GLU A 83 7.38 -4.41 7.97
N VAL A 84 6.91 -5.64 7.76
CA VAL A 84 6.65 -6.18 6.42
C VAL A 84 5.60 -5.34 5.70
N TRP A 85 4.48 -5.02 6.37
CA TRP A 85 3.42 -4.21 5.80
C TRP A 85 3.89 -2.80 5.43
N LEU A 86 4.65 -2.14 6.31
CA LEU A 86 5.22 -0.81 6.03
C LEU A 86 6.15 -0.83 4.83
N LYS A 87 6.94 -1.89 4.68
CA LYS A 87 7.83 -2.06 3.54
C LYS A 87 7.06 -2.27 2.24
N GLU A 88 6.05 -3.14 2.25
CA GLU A 88 5.19 -3.38 1.08
C GLU A 88 4.42 -2.13 0.66
N GLU A 89 3.90 -1.38 1.63
CA GLU A 89 3.23 -0.10 1.37
C GLU A 89 4.19 0.93 0.77
N PHE A 90 5.41 1.04 1.29
CA PHE A 90 6.44 1.91 0.73
C PHE A 90 6.82 1.52 -0.70
N ASP A 91 7.02 0.23 -0.96
CA ASP A 91 7.35 -0.27 -2.29
C ASP A 91 6.22 0.03 -3.29
N LEU A 92 4.95 -0.12 -2.88
CA LEU A 92 3.78 0.22 -3.68
C LEU A 92 3.70 1.73 -3.98
N ARG A 93 3.92 2.59 -2.98
CA ARG A 93 3.94 4.05 -3.17
C ARG A 93 5.04 4.45 -4.14
N LEU A 94 6.23 3.86 -4.01
CA LEU A 94 7.37 4.15 -4.86
C LEU A 94 7.16 3.72 -6.32
N ASP A 95 6.51 2.56 -6.53
CA ASP A 95 6.13 2.10 -7.86
C ASP A 95 5.05 2.97 -8.50
N THR A 96 4.03 3.33 -7.72
CA THR A 96 2.96 4.26 -8.13
C THR A 96 3.55 5.60 -8.56
N TYR A 97 4.48 6.15 -7.78
CA TYR A 97 5.21 7.38 -8.10
C TYR A 97 5.94 7.26 -9.45
N LYS A 98 6.72 6.20 -9.67
CA LYS A 98 7.49 6.03 -10.92
C LYS A 98 6.56 5.95 -12.12
N THR A 99 5.46 5.22 -11.97
CA THR A 99 4.44 5.05 -13.00
C THR A 99 3.77 6.38 -13.30
N ALA A 100 3.36 7.14 -12.28
CA ALA A 100 2.77 8.48 -12.44
C ALA A 100 3.69 9.40 -13.24
N ILE A 101 4.98 9.49 -12.88
CA ILE A 101 5.94 10.33 -13.60
C ILE A 101 6.06 9.94 -15.07
N SER A 102 6.24 8.65 -15.34
CA SER A 102 6.38 8.14 -16.71
C SER A 102 5.15 8.48 -17.55
N LEU A 103 3.95 8.26 -16.99
CA LEU A 103 2.69 8.54 -17.66
C LEU A 103 2.45 10.04 -17.86
N ILE A 104 2.83 10.90 -16.91
CA ILE A 104 2.71 12.35 -17.05
C ILE A 104 3.54 12.84 -18.25
N TYR A 105 4.79 12.40 -18.37
CA TYR A 105 5.63 12.77 -19.52
C TYR A 105 5.04 12.26 -20.83
N LYS A 106 4.65 10.98 -20.86
CA LYS A 106 4.00 10.37 -22.02
C LYS A 106 2.75 11.16 -22.41
N TYR A 107 1.93 11.56 -21.45
CA TYR A 107 0.67 12.28 -21.68
C TYR A 107 0.91 13.66 -22.31
N VAL A 108 1.82 14.44 -21.74
CA VAL A 108 2.19 15.76 -22.26
C VAL A 108 2.73 15.65 -23.68
N GLU A 109 3.59 14.66 -23.95
CA GLU A 109 4.13 14.39 -25.29
C GLU A 109 3.02 14.00 -26.28
N GLN A 110 2.10 13.09 -25.89
CA GLN A 110 0.99 12.68 -26.76
C GLN A 110 0.11 13.88 -27.12
N ILE A 111 -0.20 14.75 -26.15
CA ILE A 111 -0.99 15.97 -26.36
C ILE A 111 -0.30 16.92 -27.34
N GLU A 112 1.02 17.11 -27.21
CA GLU A 112 1.80 17.94 -28.12
C GLU A 112 1.79 17.37 -29.55
N ASN A 113 2.03 16.07 -29.70
CA ASN A 113 2.01 15.38 -31.00
C ASN A 113 0.63 15.45 -31.67
N TYR A 114 -0.43 15.24 -30.89
CA TYR A 114 -1.81 15.38 -31.35
C TYR A 114 -2.08 16.80 -31.86
N HIS A 115 -1.72 17.81 -31.07
CA HIS A 115 -1.93 19.21 -31.44
C HIS A 115 -1.19 19.57 -32.73
N ILE A 116 0.08 19.20 -32.86
CA ILE A 116 0.87 19.47 -34.07
C ILE A 116 0.24 18.82 -35.30
N ALA A 117 -0.14 17.55 -35.21
CA ALA A 117 -0.78 16.83 -36.32
C ALA A 117 -2.13 17.46 -36.71
N HIS A 118 -2.96 17.78 -35.72
CA HIS A 118 -4.27 18.40 -35.94
C HIS A 118 -4.14 19.81 -36.52
N LEU A 119 -3.23 20.63 -36.00
CA LEU A 119 -2.97 21.98 -36.52
C LEU A 119 -2.46 21.92 -37.96
N SER A 120 -1.55 20.97 -38.26
CA SER A 120 -1.04 20.78 -39.62
C SER A 120 -2.16 20.41 -40.59
N SER A 121 -3.08 19.53 -40.16
CA SER A 121 -4.28 19.19 -40.92
C SER A 121 -5.15 20.43 -41.18
N GLY A 122 -5.51 21.19 -40.15
CA GLY A 122 -6.33 22.39 -40.31
C GLY A 122 -5.68 23.47 -41.20
N VAL A 123 -4.36 23.63 -41.15
CA VAL A 123 -3.62 24.57 -42.01
C VAL A 123 -3.61 24.10 -43.46
N ASN A 124 -3.42 22.80 -43.71
CA ASN A 124 -3.48 22.24 -45.06
C ASN A 124 -4.87 22.35 -45.67
N GLU A 125 -5.93 22.14 -44.87
CA GLU A 125 -7.32 22.38 -45.26
C GLU A 125 -7.56 23.86 -45.61
N ALA A 126 -7.09 24.77 -44.76
CA ALA A 126 -7.21 26.20 -44.99
C ALA A 126 -6.48 26.66 -46.27
N ILE A 127 -5.29 26.14 -46.55
CA ILE A 127 -4.54 26.43 -47.79
C ILE A 127 -5.28 25.86 -49.02
N PHE A 128 -5.79 24.63 -48.93
CA PHE A 128 -6.59 24.04 -49.99
C PHE A 128 -7.79 24.92 -50.36
N LEU A 129 -8.57 25.34 -49.36
CA LEU A 129 -9.73 26.22 -49.54
C LEU A 129 -9.33 27.59 -50.10
N TYR A 130 -8.19 28.12 -49.66
CA TYR A 130 -7.69 29.40 -50.17
C TYR A 130 -7.32 29.33 -51.65
N ILE A 131 -6.66 28.25 -52.08
CA ILE A 131 -6.34 28.02 -53.51
C ILE A 131 -7.63 27.83 -54.31
N GLU A 132 -8.57 27.05 -53.80
CA GLU A 132 -9.86 26.80 -54.44
C GLU A 132 -10.65 28.09 -54.67
N ALA A 133 -10.69 28.98 -53.67
CA ALA A 133 -11.39 30.26 -53.74
C ALA A 133 -10.78 31.26 -54.74
N LYS A 134 -9.51 31.09 -55.14
CA LYS A 134 -8.86 31.96 -56.13
C LYS A 134 -9.17 31.57 -57.58
N GLU A 135 -9.81 30.41 -57.82
CA GLU A 135 -10.18 29.89 -59.15
C GLU A 135 -9.01 29.83 -60.17
N GLU A 136 -7.77 29.73 -59.69
CA GLU A 136 -6.60 29.74 -60.54
C GLU A 136 -6.29 28.33 -61.06
N ALA A 137 -6.77 28.01 -62.26
CA ALA A 137 -6.54 26.71 -62.93
C ALA A 137 -5.05 26.31 -63.06
N PHE A 138 -4.12 27.28 -62.94
CA PHE A 138 -2.69 27.06 -62.94
C PHE A 138 -2.18 26.28 -61.71
N PHE A 139 -2.95 26.22 -60.62
CA PHE A 139 -2.52 25.62 -59.35
C PHE A 139 -3.13 24.26 -59.03
N GLU A 140 -3.75 23.57 -60.00
CA GLU A 140 -4.45 22.30 -59.76
C GLU A 140 -3.56 21.23 -59.09
N GLY A 141 -2.28 21.13 -59.51
CA GLY A 141 -1.32 20.20 -58.89
C GLY A 141 -0.93 20.57 -57.46
N VAL A 142 -0.85 21.87 -57.16
CA VAL A 142 -0.55 22.36 -55.80
C VAL A 142 -1.75 22.13 -54.89
N LYS A 143 -2.96 22.40 -55.39
CA LYS A 143 -4.23 22.15 -54.70
C LYS A 143 -4.36 20.69 -54.29
N GLU A 144 -4.15 19.75 -55.21
CA GLU A 144 -4.26 18.32 -54.90
C GLU A 144 -3.15 17.87 -53.92
N SER A 145 -1.95 18.44 -53.99
CA SER A 145 -0.89 18.17 -53.01
C SER A 145 -1.34 18.50 -51.58
N TYR A 146 -1.94 19.68 -51.38
CA TYR A 146 -2.43 20.08 -50.05
C TYR A 146 -3.64 19.27 -49.58
N ARG A 147 -4.49 18.82 -50.51
CA ARG A 147 -5.58 17.89 -50.20
C ARG A 147 -5.04 16.55 -49.68
N VAL A 148 -4.05 15.97 -50.36
CA VAL A 148 -3.41 14.71 -49.94
C VAL A 148 -2.69 14.88 -48.59
N GLU A 149 -1.98 15.99 -48.39
CA GLU A 149 -1.34 16.29 -47.11
C GLU A 149 -2.35 16.50 -45.98
N TYR A 150 -3.49 17.14 -46.25
CA TYR A 150 -4.60 17.27 -45.31
C TYR A 150 -5.12 15.89 -44.87
N GLU A 151 -5.44 15.01 -45.82
CA GLU A 151 -5.94 13.66 -45.53
C GLU A 151 -4.92 12.86 -44.69
N SER A 152 -3.63 12.90 -45.07
CA SER A 152 -2.57 12.21 -44.34
C SER A 152 -2.35 12.75 -42.92
N THR A 153 -2.35 14.07 -42.74
CA THR A 153 -2.16 14.69 -41.41
C THR A 153 -3.39 14.53 -40.52
N ARG A 154 -4.59 14.49 -41.11
CA ARG A 154 -5.85 14.18 -40.41
C ARG A 154 -5.81 12.77 -39.84
N GLU A 155 -5.42 11.77 -40.62
CA GLU A 155 -5.28 10.39 -40.14
C GLU A 155 -4.29 10.29 -38.98
N LYS A 156 -3.11 10.93 -39.11
CA LYS A 156 -2.13 11.01 -38.01
C LYS A 156 -2.70 11.68 -36.78
N SER A 157 -3.48 12.74 -36.93
CA SER A 157 -4.12 13.41 -35.79
C SER A 157 -5.09 12.50 -35.04
N LEU A 158 -5.85 11.65 -35.77
CA LEU A 158 -6.74 10.67 -35.15
C LEU A 158 -5.95 9.60 -34.40
N GLU A 159 -4.85 9.12 -34.97
CA GLU A 159 -3.95 8.17 -34.30
C GLU A 159 -3.43 8.74 -32.98
N TRP A 160 -2.90 9.97 -32.99
CA TRP A 160 -2.40 10.63 -31.79
C TRP A 160 -3.51 10.92 -30.77
N TYR A 161 -4.73 11.22 -31.22
CA TYR A 161 -5.88 11.37 -30.33
C TYR A 161 -6.16 10.09 -29.53
N PHE A 162 -6.16 8.93 -30.21
CA PHE A 162 -6.35 7.65 -29.52
C PHE A 162 -5.23 7.36 -28.51
N LYS A 163 -3.97 7.65 -28.88
CA LYS A 163 -2.84 7.52 -27.95
C LYS A 163 -2.98 8.45 -26.73
N CYS A 164 -3.45 9.69 -26.93
CA CYS A 164 -3.75 10.59 -25.80
C CYS A 164 -4.80 9.98 -24.87
N LYS A 165 -5.87 9.40 -25.43
CA LYS A 165 -6.96 8.81 -24.66
C LYS A 165 -6.55 7.56 -23.89
N GLU A 166 -5.70 6.72 -24.48
CA GLU A 166 -5.13 5.57 -23.79
C GLU A 166 -4.35 6.02 -22.54
N VAL A 167 -3.45 6.99 -22.70
CA VAL A 167 -2.66 7.51 -21.58
C VAL A 167 -3.52 8.25 -20.55
N GLU A 168 -4.57 8.95 -20.97
CA GLU A 168 -5.54 9.56 -20.06
C GLU A 168 -6.17 8.53 -19.13
N VAL A 169 -6.58 7.38 -19.68
CA VAL A 169 -7.17 6.28 -18.90
C VAL A 169 -6.14 5.68 -17.94
N GLU A 170 -4.91 5.44 -18.39
CA GLU A 170 -3.80 4.97 -17.54
C GLU A 170 -3.55 5.93 -16.37
N LEU A 171 -3.53 7.24 -16.63
CA LEU A 171 -3.36 8.27 -15.61
C LEU A 171 -4.51 8.30 -14.61
N ARG A 172 -5.76 8.09 -15.04
CA ARG A 172 -6.92 8.02 -14.13
C ARG A 172 -6.87 6.81 -13.21
N VAL A 173 -6.33 5.67 -13.68
CA VAL A 173 -6.10 4.51 -12.82
C VAL A 173 -5.06 4.85 -11.75
N VAL A 174 -3.95 5.48 -12.13
CA VAL A 174 -2.93 5.93 -11.19
C VAL A 174 -3.47 6.97 -10.21
N LEU A 175 -4.31 7.90 -10.67
CA LEU A 175 -4.97 8.88 -9.80
C LEU A 175 -5.76 8.19 -8.68
N GLY A 176 -6.49 7.12 -8.98
CA GLY A 176 -7.21 6.36 -7.95
C GLY A 176 -6.30 5.72 -6.90
N VAL A 177 -5.09 5.29 -7.28
CA VAL A 177 -4.08 4.80 -6.32
C VAL A 177 -3.48 5.96 -5.53
N VAL A 178 -3.21 7.09 -6.20
CA VAL A 178 -2.69 8.30 -5.57
C VAL A 178 -3.67 8.82 -4.52
N ASP A 179 -4.97 8.84 -4.81
CA ASP A 179 -6.03 9.25 -3.87
C ASP A 179 -6.08 8.39 -2.59
N VAL A 180 -5.70 7.12 -2.66
CA VAL A 180 -5.74 6.20 -1.51
C VAL A 180 -4.49 6.31 -0.66
N TYR A 181 -3.32 6.40 -1.29
CA TYR A 181 -2.03 6.24 -0.61
C TYR A 181 -1.26 7.55 -0.39
N PHE A 182 -1.69 8.65 -1.00
CA PHE A 182 -1.01 9.94 -0.93
C PHE A 182 -1.95 11.03 -0.41
N ASP A 183 -1.41 12.24 -0.24
CA ASP A 183 -2.20 13.39 0.18
C ASP A 183 -3.14 13.89 -0.94
N SER A 184 -4.23 14.54 -0.52
CA SER A 184 -5.25 15.10 -1.42
C SER A 184 -4.75 16.25 -2.29
N GLU A 185 -3.63 16.87 -1.93
CA GLU A 185 -3.02 17.94 -2.73
C GLU A 185 -2.41 17.36 -4.01
N LEU A 186 -1.67 16.25 -3.87
CA LEU A 186 -1.05 15.57 -4.99
C LEU A 186 -2.09 15.00 -5.96
N SER A 187 -3.15 14.39 -5.44
CA SER A 187 -4.21 13.89 -6.32
C SER A 187 -4.95 15.02 -7.02
N GLY A 188 -5.20 16.14 -6.33
CA GLY A 188 -5.74 17.35 -6.94
C GLY A 188 -4.87 17.92 -8.06
N HIS A 189 -3.54 17.90 -7.91
CA HIS A 189 -2.62 18.30 -8.98
C HIS A 189 -2.67 17.36 -10.19
N LEU A 190 -2.72 16.05 -9.94
CA LEU A 190 -2.80 15.07 -11.02
C LEU A 190 -4.14 15.13 -11.77
N ASP A 191 -5.26 15.26 -11.06
CA ASP A 191 -6.57 15.46 -11.69
C ASP A 191 -6.63 16.77 -12.48
N GLY A 192 -6.09 17.86 -11.91
CA GLY A 192 -5.96 19.14 -12.60
C GLY A 192 -5.13 19.06 -13.89
N LEU A 193 -4.02 18.30 -13.87
CA LEU A 193 -3.21 18.02 -15.05
C LEU A 193 -4.02 17.30 -16.14
N ILE A 194 -4.74 16.24 -15.76
CA ILE A 194 -5.58 15.46 -16.68
C ILE A 194 -6.67 16.35 -17.28
N ALA A 195 -7.37 17.14 -16.45
CA ALA A 195 -8.41 18.05 -16.91
C ALA A 195 -7.87 19.08 -17.91
N LYS A 196 -6.72 19.71 -17.62
CA LYS A 196 -6.06 20.65 -18.54
C LYS A 196 -5.61 19.98 -19.83
N GLY A 197 -5.11 18.74 -19.77
CA GLY A 197 -4.76 17.99 -20.96
C GLY A 197 -5.97 17.69 -21.85
N VAL A 198 -7.10 17.34 -21.25
CA VAL A 198 -8.38 17.17 -21.97
C VAL A 198 -8.84 18.48 -22.60
N ASP A 199 -8.75 19.60 -21.89
CA ASP A 199 -9.13 20.91 -22.41
C ASP A 199 -8.20 21.38 -23.52
N ALA A 200 -6.88 21.15 -23.39
CA ALA A 200 -5.90 21.42 -24.43
C ALA A 200 -6.18 20.58 -25.69
N ALA A 201 -6.51 19.29 -25.51
CA ALA A 201 -6.89 18.41 -26.60
C ALA A 201 -8.26 18.76 -27.22
N ARG A 202 -9.08 19.63 -26.59
CA ARG A 202 -10.34 20.15 -27.14
C ARG A 202 -10.23 21.55 -27.71
N THR A 203 -9.16 22.27 -27.37
CA THR A 203 -8.96 23.65 -27.81
C THR A 203 -8.46 23.64 -29.24
N PHE A 204 -9.40 23.81 -30.18
CA PHE A 204 -9.11 23.79 -31.61
C PHE A 204 -9.20 25.18 -32.22
N CYS A 205 -8.27 25.46 -33.13
CA CYS A 205 -8.42 26.58 -34.04
C CYS A 205 -9.47 26.21 -35.07
N ARG A 206 -10.46 27.08 -35.24
CA ARG A 206 -11.48 26.89 -36.27
C ARG A 206 -10.84 27.08 -37.65
N VAL A 207 -11.29 26.30 -38.64
CA VAL A 207 -10.74 26.38 -40.00
C VAL A 207 -10.85 27.79 -40.55
N GLU A 208 -11.90 28.55 -40.20
CA GLU A 208 -12.09 29.94 -40.62
C GLU A 208 -11.01 30.88 -40.05
N GLU A 209 -10.54 30.65 -38.83
CA GLU A 209 -9.44 31.43 -38.24
C GLU A 209 -8.11 31.10 -38.90
N LEU A 210 -7.87 29.82 -39.17
CA LEU A 210 -6.69 29.36 -39.90
C LEU A 210 -6.68 29.92 -41.32
N TYR A 211 -7.82 29.91 -42.02
CA TYR A 211 -7.98 30.50 -43.35
C TYR A 211 -7.58 31.97 -43.37
N ARG A 212 -8.11 32.79 -42.44
CA ARG A 212 -7.74 34.22 -42.34
C ARG A 212 -6.25 34.39 -42.07
N SER A 213 -5.65 33.51 -41.27
CA SER A 213 -4.21 33.56 -40.99
C SER A 213 -3.39 33.14 -42.22
N VAL A 214 -3.85 32.16 -42.99
CA VAL A 214 -3.22 31.72 -44.25
C VAL A 214 -3.27 32.85 -45.28
N GLU A 215 -4.43 33.48 -45.48
CA GLU A 215 -4.60 34.61 -46.39
C GLU A 215 -3.64 35.76 -46.04
N SER A 216 -3.62 36.19 -44.77
CA SER A 216 -2.75 37.28 -44.32
C SER A 216 -1.25 36.97 -44.45
N GLU A 217 -0.82 35.73 -44.20
CA GLU A 217 0.58 35.35 -44.38
C GLU A 217 0.95 35.15 -45.85
N TYR A 218 0.02 34.69 -46.69
CA TYR A 218 0.25 34.53 -48.12
C TYR A 218 0.51 35.86 -48.81
N GLU A 219 -0.23 36.92 -48.46
CA GLU A 219 0.01 38.27 -48.96
C GLU A 219 1.47 38.71 -48.76
N LYS A 220 2.10 38.30 -47.66
CA LYS A 220 3.47 38.66 -47.29
C LYS A 220 4.52 37.75 -47.94
N LEU A 221 4.27 36.45 -47.96
CA LEU A 221 5.28 35.43 -48.26
C LEU A 221 5.21 34.90 -49.70
N GLN A 222 4.03 34.95 -50.33
CA GLN A 222 3.79 34.48 -51.70
C GLN A 222 4.29 33.04 -51.95
N ASN A 223 4.31 32.21 -50.91
CA ASN A 223 4.80 30.84 -50.94
C ASN A 223 4.03 29.97 -49.93
N TYR A 224 3.24 29.01 -50.41
CA TYR A 224 2.35 28.21 -49.58
C TYR A 224 3.07 27.39 -48.49
N VAL A 225 4.27 26.90 -48.77
CA VAL A 225 5.07 26.14 -47.79
C VAL A 225 5.56 27.07 -46.68
N ALA A 226 6.02 28.28 -47.02
CA ALA A 226 6.42 29.28 -46.04
C ALA A 226 5.23 29.75 -45.19
N VAL A 227 4.06 29.91 -45.81
CA VAL A 227 2.80 30.25 -45.12
C VAL A 227 2.39 29.17 -44.14
N SER A 228 2.36 27.90 -44.58
CA SER A 228 2.03 26.76 -43.72
C SER A 228 2.91 26.75 -42.46
N ASN A 229 4.23 26.84 -42.65
CA ASN A 229 5.19 26.86 -41.54
C ASN A 229 5.00 28.07 -40.60
N ALA A 230 4.71 29.26 -41.15
CA ALA A 230 4.50 30.47 -40.35
C ALA A 230 3.23 30.37 -39.48
N VAL A 231 2.12 29.88 -40.07
CA VAL A 231 0.85 29.70 -39.36
C VAL A 231 0.99 28.61 -38.29
N ILE A 232 1.55 27.45 -38.63
CA ILE A 232 1.79 26.36 -37.66
C ILE A 232 2.63 26.87 -36.49
N LYS A 233 3.74 27.58 -36.75
CA LYS A 233 4.61 28.12 -35.71
C LYS A 233 3.87 29.11 -34.79
N LYS A 234 3.07 30.00 -35.35
CA LYS A 234 2.29 31.00 -34.59
C LYS A 234 1.34 30.33 -33.60
N TYR A 235 0.54 29.38 -34.08
CA TYR A 235 -0.46 28.72 -33.24
C TYR A 235 0.15 27.70 -32.27
N HIS A 236 1.25 27.04 -32.65
CA HIS A 236 1.98 26.16 -31.74
C HIS A 236 2.58 26.91 -30.54
N VAL A 237 3.06 28.15 -30.73
CA VAL A 237 3.53 29.00 -29.62
C VAL A 237 2.40 29.35 -28.65
N GLU A 238 1.19 29.64 -29.15
CA GLU A 238 0.03 29.88 -28.30
C GLU A 238 -0.39 28.60 -27.54
N PHE A 239 -0.37 27.46 -28.23
CA PHE A 239 -0.67 26.18 -27.61
C PHE A 239 0.32 25.81 -26.50
N LYS A 240 1.61 26.11 -26.64
CA LYS A 240 2.60 25.84 -25.57
C LYS A 240 2.29 26.55 -24.25
N LYS A 241 1.48 27.61 -24.27
CA LYS A 241 0.99 28.29 -23.06
C LYS A 241 -0.14 27.52 -22.37
N LEU A 242 -0.82 26.64 -23.10
CA LEU A 242 -1.94 25.81 -22.65
C LEU A 242 -1.51 24.40 -22.25
N ILE A 243 -0.35 23.92 -22.73
CA ILE A 243 0.22 22.65 -22.29
C ILE A 243 0.38 22.72 -20.76
N PRO A 244 -0.06 21.69 -20.02
CA PRO A 244 -0.03 21.69 -18.57
C PRO A 244 1.40 21.42 -18.04
N THR A 245 2.41 22.06 -18.62
CA THR A 245 3.83 21.88 -18.29
C THR A 245 4.13 22.38 -16.88
N VAL A 246 3.50 23.47 -16.46
CA VAL A 246 3.65 24.02 -15.10
C VAL A 246 3.02 23.09 -14.08
N GLU A 247 1.83 22.57 -14.35
CA GLU A 247 1.16 21.59 -13.48
C GLU A 247 1.91 20.26 -13.45
N ALA A 248 2.47 19.83 -14.58
CA ALA A 248 3.34 18.67 -14.63
C ALA A 248 4.58 18.89 -13.76
N GLU A 249 5.27 20.02 -13.88
CA GLU A 249 6.42 20.35 -13.05
C GLU A 249 6.07 20.45 -11.56
N LEU A 250 4.92 21.03 -11.21
CA LEU A 250 4.44 21.12 -9.84
C LEU A 250 4.13 19.73 -9.27
N CYS A 251 3.41 18.90 -10.04
CA CYS A 251 3.10 17.52 -9.67
C CYS A 251 4.40 16.73 -9.48
N LEU A 252 5.35 16.83 -10.42
CA LEU A 252 6.66 16.18 -10.33
C LEU A 252 7.49 16.66 -9.13
N LYS A 253 7.43 17.95 -8.79
CA LYS A 253 8.13 18.52 -7.63
C LYS A 253 7.54 18.00 -6.33
N ASN A 254 6.21 17.97 -6.20
CA ASN A 254 5.54 17.46 -5.00
C ASN A 254 5.77 15.96 -4.83
N LEU A 255 5.64 15.20 -5.91
CA LEU A 255 5.99 13.78 -5.98
C LEU A 255 7.42 13.55 -5.47
N LYS A 256 8.41 14.31 -5.96
CA LYS A 256 9.82 14.18 -5.52
C LYS A 256 10.00 14.52 -4.04
N GLY A 257 9.35 15.60 -3.57
CA GLY A 257 9.40 16.03 -2.17
C GLY A 257 8.84 14.98 -1.21
N PHE A 258 7.78 14.29 -1.61
CA PHE A 258 7.18 13.18 -0.86
C PHE A 258 8.18 12.03 -0.66
N VAL A 259 8.76 11.51 -1.74
CA VAL A 259 9.73 10.39 -1.69
C VAL A 259 10.92 10.71 -0.79
N VAL A 260 11.42 11.94 -0.82
CA VAL A 260 12.55 12.36 0.02
C VAL A 260 12.17 12.41 1.50
N ARG A 261 10.97 12.91 1.85
CA ARG A 261 10.48 12.94 3.24
C ARG A 261 10.26 11.54 3.78
N GLU A 262 9.57 10.71 3.03
CA GLU A 262 9.19 9.36 3.45
C GLU A 262 10.42 8.46 3.62
N ARG A 263 11.40 8.55 2.71
CA ARG A 263 12.68 7.86 2.87
C ARG A 263 13.43 8.30 4.12
N ARG A 264 13.33 9.58 4.49
CA ARG A 264 13.97 10.10 5.71
C ARG A 264 13.29 9.55 6.96
N GLU A 265 11.96 9.54 7.01
CA GLU A 265 11.20 9.00 8.14
C GLU A 265 11.48 7.50 8.36
N ILE A 266 11.64 6.72 7.29
CA ILE A 266 12.00 5.29 7.38
C ILE A 266 13.44 5.07 7.87
N LEU A 267 14.39 5.92 7.45
CA LEU A 267 15.81 5.80 7.81
C LEU A 267 16.15 6.40 9.18
N GLU A 268 15.41 7.41 9.63
CA GLU A 268 15.63 8.11 10.91
C GLU A 268 14.69 7.59 12.03
N GLY A 269 13.62 6.86 11.66
CA GLY A 269 12.67 6.24 12.58
C GLY A 269 13.00 4.80 13.02
N SER A 270 14.13 4.24 12.56
CA SER A 270 14.70 2.95 12.99
C SER A 270 15.94 3.15 13.86
#